data_AF-A0A9P6D7A4-F1
#
_entry.id   AF-A0A9P6D7A4-F1
#
_cell.length_a   1.000
_cell.length_b   1.000
_cell.length_c   1.000
_cell.angle_alpha   90.00
_cell.angle_beta   90.00
_cell.angle_gamma   90.00
#
_symmetry.space_group_name_H-M   'P 1'
#
loop_
_entity.id
_entity.type
_entity.pdbx_description
1 polymer ?
#
loop_
_entity_poly.entity_id
_entity_poly.type
_entity_poly.pdbx_seq_one_letter_code
_entity_poly.pdbx_strand_id
1 'polypeptide(L)'
;MIIQIVANKYNPTNYWSGRWRSEYKVAVQAGTLSGRILANVHYYEQGNVQLASEHNVEITLPSGSRPPADIASKVLALIADEEGKYQTTLNDTYQEMGEKTFKALRRALPLTRQKIDWDKVLGYKLGAELASNKAGFAS
;
A
#
# COMPACT_ATOMS: atom_id res chain seq x y z
N MET A 1 -7.26 0.92 -29.83
CA MET A 1 -6.93 -0.47 -29.45
C MET A 1 -6.97 -0.59 -27.94
N ILE A 2 -7.41 -1.72 -27.39
CA ILE A 2 -7.46 -1.95 -25.94
C ILE A 2 -6.62 -3.19 -25.63
N ILE A 3 -5.74 -3.09 -24.64
CA ILE A 3 -4.96 -4.19 -24.08
C ILE A 3 -5.48 -4.44 -22.67
N GLN A 4 -5.67 -5.71 -22.32
CA GLN A 4 -6.08 -6.15 -20.99
C GLN A 4 -5.11 -7.23 -20.52
N ILE A 5 -4.54 -7.06 -19.34
CA ILE A 5 -3.68 -8.06 -18.70
C ILE A 5 -4.32 -8.43 -17.37
N VAL A 6 -4.47 -9.74 -17.14
CA VAL A 6 -5.02 -10.27 -15.89
C VAL A 6 -4.10 -11.38 -15.41
N ALA A 7 -3.62 -11.25 -14.17
CA ALA A 7 -2.91 -12.31 -13.48
C ALA A 7 -3.59 -12.58 -12.15
N ASN A 8 -3.88 -13.85 -11.87
CA ASN A 8 -4.47 -14.27 -10.61
C ASN A 8 -3.59 -15.36 -10.00
N LYS A 9 -3.44 -15.34 -8.69
CA LYS A 9 -2.82 -16.42 -7.94
C LYS A 9 -3.62 -16.67 -6.68
N TYR A 10 -4.09 -17.90 -6.53
CA TYR A 10 -4.89 -18.34 -5.39
C TYR A 10 -4.12 -19.42 -4.67
N ASN A 11 -3.95 -19.28 -3.36
CA ASN A 11 -3.39 -20.31 -2.51
C ASN A 11 -4.21 -20.42 -1.22
N PRO A 12 -5.39 -21.06 -1.28
CA PRO A 12 -6.29 -21.16 -0.13
C PRO A 12 -5.69 -21.94 1.03
N THR A 13 -4.86 -22.95 0.75
CA THR A 13 -4.15 -23.73 1.77
C THR A 13 -3.25 -22.85 2.64
N ASN A 14 -2.69 -21.79 2.06
CA ASN A 14 -1.89 -20.79 2.75
C ASN A 14 -2.68 -19.51 3.05
N TYR A 15 -4.02 -19.55 2.97
CA TYR A 15 -4.92 -18.46 3.33
C TYR A 15 -4.71 -17.14 2.58
N TRP A 16 -4.34 -17.18 1.30
CA TRP A 16 -4.21 -15.94 0.52
C TRP A 16 -4.61 -16.04 -0.95
N SER A 17 -4.94 -14.88 -1.50
CA SER A 17 -5.22 -14.67 -2.92
C SER A 17 -4.67 -13.34 -3.39
N GLY A 18 -4.19 -13.30 -4.62
CA GLY A 18 -3.70 -12.09 -5.29
C GLY A 18 -4.28 -11.97 -6.70
N ARG A 19 -4.51 -10.73 -7.12
CA ARG A 19 -5.05 -10.39 -8.44
C ARG A 19 -4.42 -9.09 -8.94
N TRP A 20 -3.89 -9.15 -10.15
CA TRP A 20 -3.43 -8.00 -10.94
C TRP A 20 -4.35 -7.85 -12.15
N ARG A 21 -4.80 -6.64 -12.42
CA ARG A 21 -5.54 -6.28 -13.62
C ARG A 21 -4.98 -4.98 -14.17
N SER A 22 -4.58 -4.96 -15.43
CA SER A 22 -4.23 -3.73 -16.11
C SER A 22 -5.01 -3.58 -17.41
N GLU A 23 -5.52 -2.38 -17.65
CA GLU A 23 -6.24 -1.97 -18.84
C GLU A 23 -5.45 -0.84 -19.50
N TYR A 24 -5.18 -0.95 -20.80
CA TYR A 24 -4.53 0.10 -21.57
C TYR A 24 -5.33 0.42 -22.84
N LYS A 25 -5.67 1.68 -23.04
CA LYS A 25 -6.29 2.24 -24.23
C LYS A 25 -5.23 2.96 -25.05
N VAL A 26 -4.93 2.38 -26.20
CA VAL A 26 -3.93 2.88 -27.14
C VAL A 26 -4.64 3.63 -28.27
N ALA A 27 -4.44 4.94 -28.32
CA ALA A 27 -4.94 5.83 -29.35
C ALA A 27 -3.80 6.20 -30.31
N VAL A 28 -3.55 5.33 -31.29
CA VAL A 28 -2.43 5.47 -32.24
C VAL A 28 -2.48 6.79 -33.03
N GLN A 29 -3.67 7.23 -33.43
CA GLN A 29 -3.86 8.49 -34.17
C GLN A 29 -3.60 9.73 -33.31
N ALA A 30 -3.97 9.66 -32.02
CA ALA A 30 -3.72 10.74 -31.06
C ALA A 30 -2.30 10.68 -30.48
N GLY A 31 -1.56 9.59 -30.72
CA GLY A 31 -0.25 9.37 -30.13
C GLY A 31 -0.29 9.23 -28.61
N THR A 32 -1.36 8.69 -28.04
CA THR A 32 -1.51 8.57 -26.58
C THR A 32 -1.83 7.14 -26.14
N LEU A 33 -1.35 6.78 -24.96
CA LEU A 33 -1.66 5.57 -24.23
C LEU A 33 -2.16 5.98 -22.85
N SER A 34 -3.41 5.65 -22.55
CA SER A 34 -3.98 5.79 -21.21
C SER A 34 -4.22 4.41 -20.64
N GLY A 35 -4.10 4.25 -19.34
CA GLY A 35 -4.33 2.96 -18.72
C GLY A 35 -4.54 3.05 -17.22
N ARG A 36 -4.85 1.90 -16.65
CA ARG A 36 -5.05 1.73 -15.23
C ARG A 36 -4.59 0.36 -14.80
N ILE A 37 -3.88 0.31 -13.68
CA ILE A 37 -3.40 -0.90 -13.02
C ILE A 37 -4.13 -1.03 -11.68
N LEU A 38 -4.65 -2.22 -11.40
CA LEU A 38 -5.35 -2.58 -10.17
C LEU A 38 -4.67 -3.80 -9.55
N ALA A 39 -4.18 -3.64 -8.32
CA ALA A 39 -3.59 -4.71 -7.53
C ALA A 39 -4.46 -4.99 -6.30
N ASN A 40 -4.88 -6.25 -6.15
CA ASN A 40 -5.67 -6.71 -5.01
C ASN A 40 -4.99 -7.92 -4.37
N VAL A 41 -4.78 -7.88 -3.06
CA VAL A 41 -4.27 -9.02 -2.28
C VAL A 41 -5.13 -9.18 -1.04
N HIS A 42 -5.44 -10.42 -0.68
CA HIS A 42 -6.22 -10.76 0.51
C HIS A 42 -5.53 -11.91 1.22
N TYR A 43 -5.16 -11.69 2.48
CA TYR A 43 -4.59 -12.68 3.39
C TYR A 43 -5.52 -12.83 4.59
N TYR A 44 -5.85 -14.06 4.95
CA TYR A 44 -6.90 -14.36 5.92
C TYR A 44 -6.55 -15.45 6.93
N GLU A 45 -5.27 -15.66 7.22
CA GLU A 45 -4.85 -16.56 8.30
C GLU A 45 -4.99 -15.83 9.65
N GLN A 46 -5.88 -16.31 10.52
CA GLN A 46 -6.09 -15.77 11.88
C GLN A 46 -6.42 -14.26 11.93
N GLY A 47 -6.90 -13.70 10.82
CA GLY A 47 -7.24 -12.30 10.64
C GLY A 47 -7.79 -12.06 9.24
N ASN A 48 -8.08 -10.80 8.88
CA ASN A 48 -8.44 -10.41 7.52
C ASN A 48 -7.69 -9.13 7.15
N VAL A 49 -6.73 -9.25 6.24
CA VAL A 49 -5.91 -8.14 5.77
C VAL A 49 -6.01 -8.07 4.25
N GLN A 50 -6.31 -6.88 3.74
CA GLN A 50 -6.51 -6.65 2.32
C GLN A 50 -5.67 -5.47 1.83
N LEU A 51 -5.10 -5.64 0.64
CA LEU A 51 -4.53 -4.58 -0.18
C LEU A 51 -5.46 -4.34 -1.35
N ALA A 52 -5.81 -3.07 -1.57
CA ALA A 52 -6.41 -2.59 -2.80
C ALA A 52 -5.63 -1.35 -3.25
N SER A 53 -5.04 -1.42 -4.44
CA SER A 53 -4.26 -0.33 -5.02
C SER A 53 -4.65 -0.08 -6.46
N GLU A 54 -4.70 1.19 -6.84
CA GLU A 54 -5.07 1.70 -8.15
C GLU A 54 -4.02 2.71 -8.62
N HIS A 55 -3.49 2.51 -9.82
CA HIS A 55 -2.53 3.40 -10.46
C HIS A 55 -2.99 3.74 -11.87
N ASN A 56 -3.14 5.03 -12.16
CA ASN A 56 -3.53 5.51 -13.46
C ASN A 56 -2.27 5.89 -14.26
N VAL A 57 -2.26 5.50 -15.52
CA VAL A 57 -1.12 5.65 -16.44
C VAL A 57 -1.53 6.53 -17.60
N GLU A 58 -0.71 7.53 -17.90
CA GLU A 58 -0.81 8.33 -19.12
C GLU A 58 0.58 8.47 -19.75
N ILE A 59 0.74 7.97 -20.98
CA ILE A 59 2.01 7.92 -21.70
C ILE A 59 1.80 8.47 -23.11
N THR A 60 2.64 9.41 -23.53
CA THR A 60 2.69 9.89 -24.91
C THR A 60 3.50 8.92 -25.76
N LEU A 61 2.91 8.45 -26.86
CA LEU A 61 3.56 7.56 -27.82
C LEU A 61 4.51 8.37 -28.72
N PRO A 62 5.72 7.88 -29.00
CA PRO A 62 6.65 8.56 -29.88
C PRO A 62 6.09 8.65 -31.30
N SER A 63 5.96 9.86 -31.83
CA SER A 63 5.50 10.14 -33.19
C SER A 63 6.53 9.72 -34.24
N GLY A 64 6.12 8.89 -35.21
CA GLY A 64 6.93 8.57 -36.39
C GLY A 64 6.22 7.55 -37.28
N SER A 65 6.19 7.80 -38.59
CA SER A 65 5.67 6.90 -39.62
C SER A 65 6.53 5.63 -39.72
N ARG A 66 6.27 4.68 -38.84
CA ARG A 66 6.94 3.37 -38.82
C ARG A 66 5.92 2.26 -39.09
N PRO A 67 6.36 1.11 -39.62
CA PRO A 67 5.46 -0.02 -39.84
C PRO A 67 4.71 -0.39 -38.55
N PRO A 68 3.45 -0.83 -38.62
CA PRO A 68 2.62 -1.13 -37.44
C PRO A 68 3.25 -2.08 -36.42
N ALA A 69 4.11 -3.02 -36.88
CA ALA A 69 4.82 -3.97 -36.01
C ALA A 69 5.80 -3.29 -35.03
N ASP A 70 6.45 -2.21 -35.45
CA ASP A 70 7.40 -1.46 -34.61
C ASP A 70 6.71 -0.61 -33.54
N ILE A 71 5.44 -0.26 -33.76
CA ILE A 71 4.63 0.49 -32.80
C ILE A 71 4.15 -0.46 -31.69
N ALA A 72 3.73 -1.67 -32.05
CA ALA A 72 3.26 -2.66 -31.08
C ALA A 72 4.35 -3.07 -30.08
N SER A 73 5.56 -3.36 -30.55
CA SER A 73 6.69 -3.73 -29.68
C SER A 73 7.07 -2.61 -28.69
N LYS A 74 7.05 -1.36 -29.16
CA LYS A 74 7.29 -0.19 -28.30
C LYS A 74 6.20 0.03 -27.26
N VAL A 75 4.94 -0.13 -27.64
CA VAL A 75 3.81 -0.05 -26.70
C VAL A 75 3.96 -1.08 -25.59
N LEU A 76 4.31 -2.32 -25.92
CA LEU A 76 4.55 -3.37 -24.93
C LEU A 76 5.75 -3.05 -24.03
N ALA A 77 6.84 -2.52 -24.59
CA ALA A 77 8.00 -2.11 -23.80
C ALA A 77 7.67 -0.97 -22.82
N LEU A 78 6.88 0.02 -23.23
CA LEU A 78 6.42 1.11 -22.38
C LEU A 78 5.51 0.60 -21.24
N ILE A 79 4.60 -0.32 -21.56
CA ILE A 79 3.75 -0.96 -20.55
C ILE A 79 4.60 -1.72 -19.53
N ALA A 80 5.57 -2.53 -20.00
CA ALA A 80 6.42 -3.32 -19.12
C ALA A 80 7.29 -2.46 -18.19
N ASP A 81 7.84 -1.35 -18.70
CA ASP A 81 8.60 -0.39 -17.90
C ASP A 81 7.73 0.28 -16.83
N GLU A 82 6.52 0.71 -17.19
CA GLU A 82 5.59 1.35 -16.24
C GLU A 82 5.06 0.37 -15.19
N GLU A 83 4.70 -0.86 -15.57
CA GLU A 83 4.29 -1.90 -14.61
C GLU A 83 5.44 -2.26 -13.66
N GLY A 84 6.68 -2.36 -14.16
CA GLY A 84 7.87 -2.63 -13.35
C GLY A 84 8.19 -1.51 -12.36
N LYS A 85 8.06 -0.25 -12.78
CA LYS A 85 8.18 0.92 -11.90
C LYS A 85 7.13 0.88 -10.81
N TYR A 86 5.87 0.69 -11.17
CA TYR A 86 4.78 0.64 -10.20
C TYR A 86 4.94 -0.51 -9.20
N GLN A 87 5.37 -1.68 -9.64
CA GLN A 87 5.69 -2.80 -8.75
C GLN A 87 6.78 -2.43 -7.73
N THR A 88 7.83 -1.76 -8.18
CA THR A 88 8.92 -1.30 -7.30
C THR A 88 8.42 -0.27 -6.30
N THR A 89 7.67 0.74 -6.77
CA THR A 89 7.07 1.77 -5.91
C THR A 89 6.13 1.17 -4.86
N LEU A 90 5.33 0.16 -5.21
CA LEU A 90 4.48 -0.54 -4.23
C LEU A 90 5.31 -1.18 -3.12
N ASN A 91 6.40 -1.88 -3.47
CA ASN A 91 7.28 -2.51 -2.48
C ASN A 91 7.91 -1.47 -1.54
N ASP A 92 8.44 -0.38 -2.10
CA ASP A 92 9.08 0.69 -1.33
C ASP A 92 8.08 1.37 -0.39
N THR A 93 6.86 1.64 -0.89
CA THR A 93 5.78 2.24 -0.10
C THR A 93 5.42 1.35 1.09
N TYR A 94 5.34 0.04 0.90
CA TYR A 94 5.05 -0.90 1.99
C TYR A 94 6.16 -0.96 3.03
N GLN A 95 7.43 -0.91 2.60
CA GLN A 95 8.56 -0.83 3.51
C GLN A 95 8.51 0.46 4.34
N GLU A 96 8.24 1.60 3.70
CA GLU A 96 8.11 2.88 4.39
C GLU A 96 6.93 2.92 5.38
N MET A 97 5.77 2.38 5.00
CA MET A 97 4.61 2.27 5.88
C MET A 97 4.91 1.46 7.14
N GLY A 98 5.66 0.35 6.98
CA GLY A 98 6.19 -0.48 8.07
C GLY A 98 7.03 0.30 9.07
N GLU A 99 7.93 1.14 8.56
CA GLU A 99 8.92 1.82 9.40
C GLU A 99 8.42 3.11 10.04
N LYS A 100 7.55 3.86 9.35
CA LYS A 100 7.11 5.19 9.78
C LYS A 100 5.65 5.18 10.24
N THR A 101 4.73 4.89 9.33
CA THR A 101 3.29 5.08 9.55
C THR A 101 2.74 4.21 10.68
N PHE A 102 3.05 2.90 10.68
CA PHE A 102 2.57 2.02 11.74
C PHE A 102 3.19 2.33 13.11
N LYS A 103 4.45 2.75 13.15
CA LYS A 103 5.11 3.16 14.41
C LYS A 103 4.55 4.48 14.96
N ALA A 104 4.11 5.38 14.09
CA ALA A 104 3.45 6.62 14.49
C ALA A 104 2.08 6.35 15.13
N LEU A 105 1.33 5.36 14.63
CA LEU A 105 0.05 4.95 15.21
C LEU A 105 0.21 4.28 16.58
N ARG A 106 1.13 3.31 16.69
CA ARG A 106 1.42 2.63 17.95
C ARG A 106 2.88 2.25 18.04
N ARG A 107 3.53 2.73 19.09
CA ARG A 107 4.91 2.34 19.41
C ARG A 107 4.95 0.92 19.97
N ALA A 108 5.97 0.16 19.62
CA ALA A 108 6.22 -1.15 20.21
C ALA A 108 6.53 -1.07 21.72
N LEU A 109 7.19 0.01 22.16
CA LEU A 109 7.46 0.32 23.55
C LEU A 109 7.13 1.79 23.85
N PRO A 110 6.74 2.10 25.10
CA PRO A 110 6.68 3.47 25.62
C PRO A 110 7.98 4.26 25.36
N LEU A 111 7.93 5.59 25.50
CA LEU A 111 9.10 6.45 25.29
C LEU A 111 10.30 6.05 26.16
N THR A 112 10.03 5.52 27.35
CA THR A 112 11.01 4.98 28.30
C THR A 112 11.76 3.75 27.80
N ARG A 113 11.34 3.14 26.68
CA ARG A 113 11.89 1.89 26.12
C ARG A 113 11.82 0.70 27.09
N GLN A 114 10.87 0.74 28.03
CA GLN A 114 10.59 -0.34 28.97
C GLN A 114 9.11 -0.73 28.89
N LYS A 115 8.79 -1.99 29.19
CA LYS A 115 7.38 -2.40 29.35
C LYS A 115 6.74 -1.58 30.47
N ILE A 116 5.44 -1.35 30.35
CA ILE A 116 4.68 -0.63 31.38
C ILE A 116 4.74 -1.45 32.66
N ASP A 117 5.21 -0.79 33.72
CA ASP A 117 5.15 -1.30 35.09
C ASP A 117 3.79 -0.94 35.66
N TRP A 118 2.88 -1.92 35.67
CA TRP A 118 1.50 -1.72 36.10
C TRP A 118 1.38 -1.38 37.59
N ASP A 119 2.30 -1.89 38.43
CA ASP A 119 2.31 -1.61 39.88
C ASP A 119 2.59 -0.13 40.13
N LYS A 120 3.55 0.45 39.38
CA LYS A 120 3.82 1.88 39.44
C LYS A 120 2.65 2.72 38.93
N VAL A 121 2.00 2.31 37.83
CA VAL A 121 0.84 3.03 37.28
C VAL A 121 -0.31 3.08 38.29
N LEU A 122 -0.61 1.97 38.96
CA LEU A 122 -1.64 1.90 40.00
C LEU A 122 -1.25 2.74 41.22
N GLY A 123 0.01 2.68 41.66
CA GLY A 123 0.53 3.47 42.76
C GLY A 123 0.46 4.98 42.52
N TYR A 124 0.81 5.45 41.32
CA TYR A 124 0.69 6.87 40.96
C TYR A 124 -0.76 7.34 40.89
N LYS A 125 -1.68 6.49 40.40
CA LYS A 125 -3.11 6.81 40.38
C LYS A 125 -3.68 6.95 41.80
N LEU A 126 -3.38 6.00 42.68
CA LEU A 126 -3.76 6.04 44.10
C LEU A 126 -3.17 7.27 44.81
N GLY A 127 -1.88 7.58 44.57
CA GLY A 127 -1.23 8.76 45.12
C GLY A 127 -1.87 10.08 44.67
N ALA A 128 -2.26 10.17 43.40
CA ALA A 128 -2.97 11.33 42.86
C ALA A 128 -4.39 11.47 43.43
N GLU A 129 -5.14 10.36 43.56
CA GLU A 129 -6.48 10.35 44.17
C GLU A 129 -6.40 10.77 45.66
N LEU A 130 -5.44 10.24 46.42
CA LEU A 130 -5.20 10.61 47.82
C LEU A 130 -4.80 12.08 47.99
N ALA A 131 -3.97 12.63 47.09
CA ALA A 131 -3.60 14.04 47.10
C ALA A 131 -4.80 14.95 46.73
N SER A 132 -5.63 14.54 45.77
CA SER A 132 -6.83 15.29 45.37
C SER A 132 -7.89 15.32 46.48
N ASN A 133 -8.09 14.21 47.20
CA ASN A 133 -9.01 14.17 48.33
C ASN A 133 -8.53 15.02 49.50
N LYS A 134 -7.21 15.07 49.78
CA LYS A 134 -6.66 15.97 50.82
C LYS A 134 -6.92 17.46 50.53
N ALA A 135 -6.96 17.88 49.27
CA ALA A 135 -7.29 19.25 48.90
C ALA A 135 -8.79 19.59 49.11
N GLY A 136 -9.69 18.61 49.08
CA GLY A 136 -11.12 18.78 49.33
C GLY A 136 -11.54 18.80 50.81
N PHE A 137 -10.64 18.39 51.73
CA PHE A 137 -10.87 18.46 53.19
C PHE A 137 -10.22 19.68 53.87
N ALA A 138 -9.58 20.57 53.10
CA ALA A 138 -8.89 21.76 53.60
C ALA A 138 -9.68 23.08 53.38
N SER A 139 -10.98 22.99 53.06
CA SER A 139 -11.91 24.12 52.90
C SER A 139 -12.95 24.16 54.01
#